data_AF-A0A8E0IPI1-F1
#
_entry.id   AF-A0A8E0IPI1-F1
#
_cell.length_a   1.000
_cell.length_b   1.000
_cell.length_c   1.000
_cell.angle_alpha   90.00
_cell.angle_beta   90.00
_cell.angle_gamma   90.00
#
_symmetry.space_group_name_H-M   'P 1'
#
loop_
_entity.id
_entity.type
_entity.pdbx_description
1 polymer ?
#
loop_
_entity_poly.entity_id
_entity_poly.type
_entity_poly.pdbx_seq_one_letter_code
_entity_poly.pdbx_strand_id
1 'polypeptide(L)'
;MKTILETLQSRLSQLSPVNQALARHVITDPETFIAQTTAQIAHASGVSAASVIRFVRQFEFADLQSFKLALAREKTLPAEVMPLDPLVQDDDDLSTMMHKLSQTAIAAVRDLPDELDQSAVQSAITTLRQARHIYLVGVSASALVAQDLYLKLIRAGYVAIFDHDTHTAVERAYYTTPADAMVVFSYSGLTKEVVLAAQQARRNQTPVIAVTRHEPSPLREAASCVIALPPTEPLLRIGAVTSMFTETYVANILFLGVVQGEIKKTEQNYRATSQLTSELKIRGEKYVNRRLNDRAKKSGQHTHRHNDNA
;
A
#
# COMPACT_ATOMS: atom_id res chain seq x y z
N MET A 1 -7.97 -11.49 0.72
CA MET A 1 -8.28 -12.59 1.67
C MET A 1 -7.68 -13.87 1.09
N LYS A 2 -6.83 -14.62 1.81
CA LYS A 2 -6.31 -15.91 1.31
C LYS A 2 -7.45 -16.92 1.29
N THR A 3 -7.52 -17.72 0.24
CA THR A 3 -8.47 -18.83 0.15
C THR A 3 -8.13 -19.93 1.18
N ILE A 4 -9.09 -20.80 1.48
CA ILE A 4 -8.93 -21.99 2.32
C ILE A 4 -7.82 -22.87 1.74
N LEU A 5 -7.84 -23.10 0.41
CA LEU A 5 -6.81 -23.91 -0.25
C LEU A 5 -5.40 -23.29 -0.14
N GLU A 6 -5.25 -21.99 -0.39
CA GLU A 6 -3.94 -21.29 -0.24
C GLU A 6 -3.46 -21.29 1.22
N THR A 7 -4.37 -21.15 2.17
CA THR A 7 -4.05 -21.18 3.60
C THR A 7 -3.59 -22.56 4.03
N LEU A 8 -4.24 -23.62 3.54
CA LEU A 8 -3.87 -25.00 3.83
C LEU A 8 -2.53 -25.37 3.17
N GLN A 9 -2.28 -24.96 1.93
CA GLN A 9 -1.03 -25.21 1.22
C GLN A 9 0.16 -24.50 1.89
N SER A 10 0.00 -23.22 2.25
CA SER A 10 1.09 -22.43 2.83
C SER A 10 1.47 -22.86 4.26
N ARG A 11 0.55 -23.47 5.01
CA ARG A 11 0.78 -23.91 6.40
C ARG A 11 0.97 -25.42 6.54
N LEU A 12 0.92 -26.18 5.45
CA LEU A 12 0.85 -27.65 5.49
C LEU A 12 1.96 -28.28 6.34
N SER A 13 3.20 -27.83 6.18
CA SER A 13 4.36 -28.34 6.93
C SER A 13 4.37 -28.00 8.42
N GLN A 14 3.58 -27.00 8.84
CA GLN A 14 3.49 -26.50 10.22
C GLN A 14 2.31 -27.11 10.99
N LEU A 15 1.43 -27.86 10.32
CA LEU A 15 0.28 -28.53 10.93
C LEU A 15 0.73 -29.79 11.70
N SER A 16 -0.04 -30.18 12.72
CA SER A 16 0.13 -31.47 13.39
C SER A 16 -0.12 -32.64 12.42
N PRO A 17 0.42 -33.85 12.66
CA PRO A 17 0.22 -34.98 11.75
C PRO A 17 -1.25 -35.28 11.41
N VAL A 18 -2.14 -35.14 12.40
CA VAL A 18 -3.59 -35.30 12.25
C VAL A 18 -4.18 -34.23 11.33
N ASN A 19 -3.77 -32.97 11.51
CA ASN A 19 -4.24 -31.86 10.67
C ASN A 19 -3.61 -31.87 9.28
N GLN A 20 -2.39 -32.40 9.12
CA GLN A 20 -1.77 -32.60 7.82
C GLN A 20 -2.54 -33.63 6.99
N ALA A 21 -2.98 -34.73 7.60
CA ALA A 21 -3.78 -35.74 6.91
C ALA A 21 -5.10 -35.15 6.38
N LEU A 22 -5.79 -34.38 7.22
CA LEU A 22 -7.04 -33.68 6.83
C LEU A 22 -6.79 -32.59 5.78
N ALA A 23 -5.74 -31.77 5.95
CA ALA A 23 -5.38 -30.74 4.99
C ALA A 23 -5.01 -31.32 3.62
N ARG A 24 -4.25 -32.43 3.57
CA ARG A 24 -3.93 -33.13 2.33
C ARG A 24 -5.18 -33.66 1.64
N HIS A 25 -6.13 -34.18 2.40
CA HIS A 25 -7.39 -34.66 1.86
C HIS A 25 -8.19 -33.52 1.20
N VAL A 26 -8.27 -32.38 1.87
CA VAL A 26 -8.90 -31.16 1.31
C VAL A 26 -8.17 -30.66 0.06
N ILE A 27 -6.83 -30.61 0.06
CA ILE A 27 -6.03 -30.07 -1.05
C ILE A 27 -6.06 -30.98 -2.28
N THR A 28 -5.98 -32.30 -2.07
CA THR A 28 -5.81 -33.27 -3.17
C THR A 28 -7.11 -33.50 -3.92
N ASP A 29 -8.23 -33.57 -3.21
CA ASP A 29 -9.54 -33.75 -3.84
C ASP A 29 -10.65 -33.00 -3.07
N PRO A 30 -10.75 -31.68 -3.29
CA PRO A 30 -11.74 -30.84 -2.61
C PRO A 30 -13.20 -31.22 -2.93
N GLU A 31 -13.50 -31.71 -4.15
CA GLU A 31 -14.87 -32.14 -4.51
C GLU A 31 -15.32 -33.30 -3.63
N THR A 32 -14.47 -34.34 -3.57
CA THR A 32 -14.76 -35.51 -2.77
C THR A 32 -14.87 -35.14 -1.30
N PHE A 33 -14.02 -34.24 -0.80
CA PHE A 33 -14.12 -33.73 0.57
C PHE A 33 -15.48 -33.05 0.85
N ILE A 34 -15.95 -32.19 -0.07
CA ILE A 34 -17.24 -31.50 0.05
C ILE A 34 -18.40 -32.51 0.08
N ALA A 35 -18.34 -33.56 -0.75
CA ALA A 35 -19.39 -34.58 -0.83
C ALA A 35 -19.45 -35.55 0.37
N GLN A 36 -18.37 -35.71 1.13
CA GLN A 36 -18.25 -36.75 2.16
C GLN A 36 -18.80 -36.35 3.54
N THR A 37 -19.57 -37.20 4.19
CA THR A 37 -19.93 -37.01 5.61
C THR A 37 -18.70 -36.95 6.54
N THR A 38 -18.86 -36.41 7.75
CA THR A 38 -17.79 -36.37 8.76
C THR A 38 -17.14 -37.74 9.00
N ALA A 39 -17.94 -38.81 9.00
CA ALA A 39 -17.44 -40.19 9.17
C ALA A 39 -16.60 -40.66 7.98
N GLN A 40 -17.03 -40.31 6.75
CA GLN A 40 -16.28 -40.64 5.53
C GLN A 40 -14.97 -39.87 5.45
N ILE A 41 -14.94 -38.59 5.83
CA ILE A 41 -13.72 -37.77 5.92
C ILE A 41 -12.76 -38.37 6.96
N ALA A 42 -13.28 -38.69 8.15
CA ALA A 42 -12.50 -39.31 9.23
C ALA A 42 -11.85 -40.62 8.76
N HIS A 43 -12.62 -41.49 8.11
CA HIS A 43 -12.13 -42.74 7.54
C HIS A 43 -11.09 -42.52 6.45
N ALA A 44 -11.37 -41.65 5.47
CA ALA A 44 -10.46 -41.36 4.35
C ALA A 44 -9.13 -40.74 4.79
N SER A 45 -9.15 -39.94 5.86
CA SER A 45 -7.95 -39.30 6.41
C SER A 45 -7.28 -40.10 7.55
N GLY A 46 -7.83 -41.24 7.95
CA GLY A 46 -7.27 -42.07 9.04
C GLY A 46 -7.34 -41.41 10.43
N VAL A 47 -8.37 -40.59 10.69
CA VAL A 47 -8.53 -39.83 11.94
C VAL A 47 -9.90 -40.06 12.57
N SER A 48 -10.14 -39.52 13.77
CA SER A 48 -11.46 -39.57 14.40
C SER A 48 -12.38 -38.44 13.90
N ALA A 49 -13.70 -38.66 13.97
CA ALA A 49 -14.70 -37.64 13.63
C ALA A 49 -14.54 -36.35 14.47
N ALA A 50 -14.14 -36.49 15.74
CA ALA A 50 -13.84 -35.36 16.61
C ALA A 50 -12.64 -34.53 16.13
N SER A 51 -11.66 -35.16 15.48
CA SER A 51 -10.53 -34.45 14.85
C SER A 51 -10.95 -33.66 13.62
N VAL A 52 -11.91 -34.16 12.83
CA VAL A 52 -12.49 -33.41 11.69
C VAL A 52 -13.15 -32.11 12.16
N ILE A 53 -13.94 -32.17 13.24
CA ILE A 53 -14.60 -30.99 13.80
C ILE A 53 -13.61 -30.00 14.42
N ARG A 54 -12.57 -30.50 15.11
CA ARG A 54 -11.51 -29.63 15.66
C ARG A 54 -10.70 -28.95 14.55
N PHE A 55 -10.41 -29.67 13.48
CA PHE A 55 -9.69 -29.15 12.32
C PHE A 55 -10.42 -27.96 11.71
N VAL A 56 -11.70 -28.07 11.36
CA VAL A 56 -12.45 -26.96 10.74
C VAL A 56 -12.58 -25.74 11.65
N ARG A 57 -12.72 -25.95 12.97
CA ARG A 57 -12.77 -24.86 13.96
C ARG A 57 -11.46 -24.10 14.11
N GLN A 58 -10.33 -24.74 13.83
CA GLN A 58 -9.02 -24.07 13.83
C GLN A 58 -8.90 -23.05 12.69
N PHE A 59 -9.74 -23.15 11.66
CA PHE A 59 -9.83 -22.20 10.55
C PHE A 59 -11.03 -21.23 10.72
N GLU A 60 -11.48 -21.01 11.96
CA GLU A 60 -12.53 -20.04 12.32
C GLU A 60 -13.95 -20.38 11.79
N PHE A 61 -14.17 -21.63 11.35
CA PHE A 61 -15.51 -22.10 10.98
C PHE A 61 -16.23 -22.72 12.16
N ALA A 62 -17.54 -22.43 12.30
CA ALA A 62 -18.35 -22.94 13.40
C ALA A 62 -18.51 -24.48 13.36
N ASP A 63 -18.59 -25.03 12.14
CA ASP A 63 -18.81 -26.45 11.89
C ASP A 63 -18.28 -26.90 10.51
N LEU A 64 -18.41 -28.20 10.22
CA LEU A 64 -17.98 -28.78 8.95
C LEU A 64 -18.82 -28.29 7.76
N GLN A 65 -20.09 -27.95 7.96
CA GLN A 65 -20.97 -27.53 6.85
C GLN A 65 -20.61 -26.11 6.37
N SER A 66 -20.36 -25.18 7.29
CA SER A 66 -19.86 -23.84 6.98
C SER A 66 -18.49 -23.87 6.30
N PHE A 67 -17.57 -24.74 6.76
CA PHE A 67 -16.29 -24.96 6.09
C PHE A 67 -16.47 -25.47 4.64
N LYS A 68 -17.31 -26.49 4.44
CA LYS A 68 -17.58 -27.06 3.12
C LYS A 68 -18.27 -26.08 2.18
N LEU A 69 -19.19 -25.27 2.69
CA LEU A 69 -19.85 -24.24 1.90
C LEU A 69 -18.85 -23.19 1.42
N ALA A 70 -17.91 -22.77 2.27
CA ALA A 70 -16.85 -21.85 1.91
C ALA A 70 -15.87 -22.47 0.89
N LEU A 71 -15.46 -23.73 1.09
CA LEU A 71 -14.62 -24.46 0.15
C LEU A 71 -15.32 -24.70 -1.20
N ALA A 72 -16.62 -24.96 -1.20
CA ALA A 72 -17.42 -25.09 -2.42
C ALA A 72 -17.48 -23.77 -3.17
N ARG A 73 -17.69 -22.63 -2.47
CA ARG A 73 -17.66 -21.29 -3.09
C ARG A 73 -16.33 -20.98 -3.75
N GLU A 74 -15.21 -21.42 -3.18
CA GLU A 74 -13.89 -21.29 -3.81
C GLU A 74 -13.74 -22.10 -5.10
N LYS A 75 -14.52 -23.19 -5.25
CA LYS A 75 -14.42 -24.13 -6.36
C LYS A 75 -15.51 -23.95 -7.44
N THR A 76 -16.68 -23.45 -7.06
CA THR A 76 -17.80 -23.14 -7.97
C THR A 76 -17.61 -21.81 -8.70
N LEU A 77 -16.58 -21.03 -8.35
CA LEU A 77 -16.12 -19.89 -9.13
C LEU A 77 -14.94 -20.36 -9.97
N PRO A 78 -15.10 -20.62 -11.28
CA PRO A 78 -13.97 -20.60 -12.19
C PRO A 78 -13.18 -19.31 -11.96
N ALA A 79 -11.86 -19.32 -12.13
CA ALA A 79 -11.06 -18.10 -12.16
C ALA A 79 -11.57 -17.07 -13.21
N GLU A 80 -12.46 -17.50 -14.12
CA GLU A 80 -13.18 -16.67 -15.10
C GLU A 80 -14.44 -15.96 -14.55
N VAL A 81 -14.93 -16.27 -13.34
CA VAL A 81 -16.20 -15.73 -12.80
C VAL A 81 -16.03 -14.93 -11.50
N MET A 82 -14.82 -14.88 -10.92
CA MET A 82 -14.54 -13.84 -9.92
C MET A 82 -14.42 -12.50 -10.65
N PRO A 83 -15.16 -11.45 -10.23
CA PRO A 83 -14.95 -10.12 -10.77
C PRO A 83 -13.47 -9.77 -10.62
N LEU A 84 -12.84 -9.37 -11.73
CA LEU A 84 -11.44 -8.95 -11.74
C LEU A 84 -11.19 -7.80 -10.76
N ASP A 85 -12.24 -7.04 -10.45
CA ASP A 85 -12.22 -5.95 -9.49
C ASP A 85 -13.50 -5.96 -8.63
N PRO A 86 -13.41 -5.91 -7.29
CA PRO A 86 -14.59 -5.79 -6.42
C PRO A 86 -15.25 -4.41 -6.47
N LEU A 87 -14.62 -3.40 -7.08
CA LEU A 87 -15.12 -2.02 -7.12
C LEU A 87 -16.22 -1.78 -8.17
N VAL A 88 -16.37 -2.66 -9.15
CA VAL A 88 -17.31 -2.46 -10.25
C VAL A 88 -17.90 -3.79 -10.76
N GLN A 89 -19.21 -3.78 -11.00
CA GLN A 89 -19.97 -4.85 -11.64
C GLN A 89 -20.78 -4.28 -12.81
N ASP A 90 -21.14 -5.13 -13.78
CA ASP A 90 -21.82 -4.70 -15.04
C ASP A 90 -23.16 -3.98 -14.80
N ASP A 91 -23.83 -4.26 -13.69
CA ASP A 91 -25.12 -3.70 -13.31
C ASP A 91 -25.03 -2.55 -12.27
N ASP A 92 -23.83 -2.11 -11.91
CA ASP A 92 -23.64 -1.00 -10.97
C ASP A 92 -24.06 0.35 -11.60
N ASP A 93 -24.96 1.06 -10.91
CA ASP A 93 -25.21 2.47 -11.21
C ASP A 93 -24.10 3.38 -10.65
N LEU A 94 -24.05 4.64 -11.11
CA LEU A 94 -23.02 5.59 -10.69
C LEU A 94 -23.02 5.82 -9.17
N SER A 95 -24.19 5.87 -8.54
CA SER A 95 -24.32 6.08 -7.10
C SER A 95 -23.67 4.92 -6.32
N THR A 96 -23.96 3.70 -6.74
CA THR A 96 -23.41 2.47 -6.18
C THR A 96 -21.89 2.44 -6.33
N MET A 97 -21.35 2.74 -7.52
CA MET A 97 -19.91 2.82 -7.74
C MET A 97 -19.24 3.87 -6.83
N MET A 98 -19.82 5.07 -6.70
CA MET A 98 -19.30 6.12 -5.82
C MET A 98 -19.27 5.68 -4.35
N HIS A 99 -20.32 4.98 -3.88
CA HIS A 99 -20.38 4.46 -2.53
C HIS A 99 -19.38 3.30 -2.31
N LYS A 100 -19.28 2.35 -3.23
CA LYS A 100 -18.29 1.24 -3.18
C LYS A 100 -16.86 1.78 -3.12
N LEU A 101 -16.52 2.75 -3.98
CA LEU A 101 -15.21 3.39 -3.97
C LEU A 101 -14.93 4.09 -2.64
N SER A 102 -15.89 4.87 -2.14
CA SER A 102 -15.74 5.61 -0.88
C SER A 102 -15.52 4.67 0.30
N GLN A 103 -16.33 3.61 0.41
CA GLN A 103 -16.20 2.61 1.47
C GLN A 103 -14.85 1.90 1.41
N THR A 104 -14.41 1.52 0.21
CA THR A 104 -13.11 0.85 0.01
C THR A 104 -11.95 1.77 0.35
N ALA A 105 -11.99 3.04 -0.08
CA ALA A 105 -10.99 4.03 0.26
C ALA A 105 -10.92 4.29 1.77
N ILE A 106 -12.07 4.44 2.44
CA ILE A 106 -12.13 4.62 3.89
C ILE A 106 -11.55 3.40 4.60
N ALA A 107 -11.95 2.19 4.24
CA ALA A 107 -11.45 0.96 4.85
C ALA A 107 -9.92 0.82 4.67
N ALA A 108 -9.41 1.10 3.47
CA ALA A 108 -7.99 0.98 3.16
C ALA A 108 -7.10 1.94 3.97
N VAL A 109 -7.62 3.09 4.40
CA VAL A 109 -6.83 4.12 5.09
C VAL A 109 -7.14 4.20 6.58
N ARG A 110 -8.34 3.81 7.02
CA ARG A 110 -8.76 3.87 8.43
C ARG A 110 -7.92 2.96 9.33
N ASP A 111 -7.69 1.72 8.89
CA ASP A 111 -7.05 0.69 9.71
C ASP A 111 -5.52 0.66 9.50
N LEU A 112 -5.04 1.34 8.45
CA LEU A 112 -3.62 1.39 8.06
C LEU A 112 -2.67 1.90 9.16
N PRO A 113 -2.98 2.93 9.98
CA PRO A 113 -2.09 3.40 11.04
C PRO A 113 -1.78 2.32 12.10
N ASP A 114 -2.74 1.42 12.34
CA ASP A 114 -2.62 0.33 13.31
C ASP A 114 -1.92 -0.90 12.72
N GLU A 115 -1.98 -1.08 11.40
CA GLU A 115 -1.33 -2.18 10.69
C GLU A 115 0.13 -1.90 10.34
N LEU A 116 0.51 -0.63 10.21
CA LEU A 116 1.89 -0.24 9.90
C LEU A 116 2.80 -0.42 11.12
N ASP A 117 3.99 -0.99 10.88
CA ASP A 117 5.07 -0.95 11.86
C ASP A 117 5.58 0.48 12.03
N GLN A 118 5.15 1.14 13.11
CA GLN A 118 5.54 2.50 13.45
C GLN A 118 7.05 2.66 13.59
N SER A 119 7.76 1.62 14.03
CA SER A 119 9.21 1.66 14.18
C SER A 119 9.91 1.68 12.81
N ALA A 120 9.40 0.91 11.85
CA ALA A 120 9.89 0.92 10.47
C ALA A 120 9.63 2.29 9.81
N VAL A 121 8.43 2.85 9.98
CA VAL A 121 8.09 4.19 9.45
C VAL A 121 9.01 5.26 10.07
N GLN A 122 9.23 5.22 11.39
CA GLN A 122 10.12 6.16 12.08
C GLN A 122 11.58 6.01 11.65
N SER A 123 12.04 4.78 11.41
CA SER A 123 13.37 4.48 10.87
C SER A 123 13.52 5.08 9.46
N ALA A 124 12.56 4.84 8.57
CA ALA A 124 12.53 5.40 7.23
C ALA A 124 12.58 6.94 7.23
N ILE A 125 11.76 7.60 8.06
CA ILE A 125 11.78 9.07 8.21
C ILE A 125 13.17 9.56 8.65
N THR A 126 13.81 8.86 9.59
CA THR A 126 15.14 9.21 10.11
C THR A 126 16.20 9.08 9.01
N THR A 127 16.19 7.97 8.27
CA THR A 127 17.06 7.75 7.12
C THR A 127 16.90 8.84 6.07
N LEU A 128 15.66 9.21 5.72
CA LEU A 128 15.39 10.24 4.72
C LEU A 128 15.86 11.64 5.14
N ARG A 129 15.73 11.99 6.42
CA ARG A 129 16.24 13.28 6.95
C ARG A 129 17.77 13.38 6.91
N GLN A 130 18.46 12.25 7.03
CA GLN A 130 19.93 12.19 7.04
C GLN A 130 20.53 12.02 5.64
N ALA A 131 19.73 11.64 4.67
CA ALA A 131 20.18 11.37 3.31
C ALA A 131 20.65 12.63 2.60
N ARG A 132 21.81 12.54 1.96
CA ARG A 132 22.34 13.57 1.07
C ARG A 132 21.46 13.71 -0.18
N HIS A 133 21.13 12.59 -0.82
CA HIS A 133 20.20 12.50 -1.94
C HIS A 133 19.11 11.46 -1.65
N ILE A 134 17.87 11.73 -2.08
CA ILE A 134 16.75 10.81 -1.97
C ILE A 134 16.34 10.35 -3.38
N TYR A 135 16.52 9.07 -3.68
CA TYR A 135 16.12 8.48 -4.95
C TYR A 135 14.74 7.82 -4.81
N LEU A 136 13.80 8.16 -5.69
CA LEU A 136 12.44 7.64 -5.70
C LEU A 136 12.28 6.72 -6.91
N VAL A 137 11.84 5.49 -6.69
CA VAL A 137 11.68 4.48 -7.74
C VAL A 137 10.29 3.88 -7.68
N GLY A 138 9.62 3.79 -8.83
CA GLY A 138 8.33 3.14 -9.01
C GLY A 138 8.01 3.01 -10.50
N VAL A 139 7.11 2.10 -10.87
CA VAL A 139 6.69 1.88 -12.26
C VAL A 139 5.17 1.96 -12.35
N SER A 140 4.65 2.51 -13.45
CA SER A 140 3.21 2.66 -13.72
C SER A 140 2.49 3.37 -12.55
N ALA A 141 1.44 2.80 -11.97
CA ALA A 141 0.68 3.41 -10.88
C ALA A 141 1.57 3.81 -9.67
N SER A 142 2.51 2.95 -9.27
CA SER A 142 3.43 3.25 -8.15
C SER A 142 4.43 4.36 -8.50
N ALA A 143 4.69 4.61 -9.79
CA ALA A 143 5.50 5.75 -10.23
C ALA A 143 4.80 7.09 -9.93
N LEU A 144 3.47 7.15 -9.97
CA LEU A 144 2.71 8.35 -9.63
C LEU A 144 2.88 8.71 -8.16
N VAL A 145 2.88 7.72 -7.28
CA VAL A 145 3.13 7.91 -5.84
C VAL A 145 4.56 8.36 -5.58
N ALA A 146 5.53 7.71 -6.23
CA ALA A 146 6.94 8.10 -6.16
C ALA A 146 7.16 9.54 -6.65
N GLN A 147 6.52 9.92 -7.75
CA GLN A 147 6.58 11.26 -8.32
C GLN A 147 5.94 12.31 -7.41
N ASP A 148 4.81 12.01 -6.80
CA ASP A 148 4.16 12.89 -5.82
C ASP A 148 5.05 13.16 -4.60
N LEU A 149 5.69 12.11 -4.04
CA LEU A 149 6.67 12.28 -2.96
C LEU A 149 7.88 13.11 -3.40
N TYR A 150 8.42 12.83 -4.60
CA TYR A 150 9.50 13.62 -5.19
C TYR A 150 9.14 15.11 -5.27
N LEU A 151 7.97 15.44 -5.81
CA LEU A 151 7.52 16.84 -5.95
C LEU A 151 7.38 17.55 -4.61
N LYS A 152 6.98 16.82 -3.55
CA LYS A 152 6.91 17.37 -2.19
C LYS A 152 8.29 17.61 -1.59
N LEU A 153 9.21 16.65 -1.75
CA LEU A 153 10.57 16.74 -1.23
C LEU A 153 11.37 17.89 -1.85
N ILE A 154 11.32 18.08 -3.18
CA ILE A 154 12.03 19.20 -3.83
C ILE A 154 11.51 20.57 -3.36
N ARG A 155 10.20 20.68 -3.06
CA ARG A 155 9.61 21.92 -2.53
C ARG A 155 9.97 22.17 -1.07
N ALA A 156 10.27 21.12 -0.33
CA ALA A 156 10.81 21.20 1.02
C ALA A 156 12.33 21.50 1.05
N GLY A 157 13.00 21.47 -0.11
CA GLY A 157 14.43 21.77 -0.24
C GLY A 157 15.34 20.54 -0.11
N TYR A 158 14.79 19.34 -0.22
CA TYR A 158 15.58 18.10 -0.31
C TYR A 158 16.06 17.88 -1.74
N VAL A 159 17.26 17.32 -1.88
CA VAL A 159 17.75 16.85 -3.19
C VAL A 159 17.13 15.48 -3.47
N ALA A 160 15.93 15.52 -4.05
CA ALA A 160 15.20 14.33 -4.46
C ALA A 160 15.36 14.09 -5.97
N ILE A 161 15.42 12.83 -6.37
CA ILE A 161 15.55 12.40 -7.76
C ILE A 161 14.51 11.34 -8.07
N PHE A 162 13.81 11.52 -9.18
CA PHE A 162 12.85 10.56 -9.71
C PHE A 162 13.03 10.47 -11.22
N ASP A 163 13.24 9.25 -11.73
CA ASP A 163 13.35 8.97 -13.16
C ASP A 163 12.11 8.18 -13.62
N HIS A 164 11.44 8.69 -14.66
CA HIS A 164 10.34 7.97 -15.30
C HIS A 164 10.84 6.78 -16.13
N ASP A 165 12.04 6.90 -16.69
CA ASP A 165 12.66 5.84 -17.47
C ASP A 165 13.34 4.83 -16.54
N THR A 166 12.93 3.56 -16.65
CA THR A 166 13.38 2.50 -15.75
C THR A 166 14.84 2.12 -15.97
N HIS A 167 15.35 2.24 -17.19
CA HIS A 167 16.76 2.02 -17.49
C HIS A 167 17.62 3.07 -16.78
N THR A 168 17.24 4.34 -16.90
CA THR A 168 17.88 5.47 -16.21
C THR A 168 17.84 5.29 -14.70
N ALA A 169 16.71 4.85 -14.12
CA ALA A 169 16.60 4.59 -12.69
C ALA A 169 17.59 3.51 -12.21
N VAL A 170 17.78 2.44 -13.01
CA VAL A 170 18.76 1.38 -12.72
C VAL A 170 20.20 1.88 -12.86
N GLU A 171 20.50 2.64 -13.92
CA GLU A 171 21.83 3.27 -14.09
C GLU A 171 22.14 4.22 -12.94
N ARG A 172 21.15 4.99 -12.48
CA ARG A 172 21.31 5.89 -11.35
C ARG A 172 21.55 5.14 -10.04
N ALA A 173 20.90 3.99 -9.86
CA ALA A 173 21.12 3.10 -8.71
C ALA A 173 22.60 2.66 -8.60
N TYR A 174 23.33 2.56 -9.71
CA TYR A 174 24.77 2.22 -9.69
C TYR A 174 25.61 3.29 -8.98
N TYR A 175 25.23 4.56 -9.05
CA TYR A 175 26.00 5.68 -8.48
C TYR A 175 25.59 6.07 -7.06
N THR A 176 24.63 5.38 -6.45
CA THR A 176 24.22 5.67 -5.07
C THR A 176 25.30 5.29 -4.09
N THR A 177 25.31 5.96 -2.93
CA THR A 177 26.29 5.73 -1.87
C THR A 177 25.60 5.49 -0.52
N PRO A 178 26.34 5.09 0.54
CA PRO A 178 25.77 4.97 1.89
C PRO A 178 25.25 6.28 2.49
N ALA A 179 25.65 7.43 1.92
CA ALA A 179 25.18 8.74 2.35
C ALA A 179 23.82 9.12 1.73
N ASP A 180 23.31 8.33 0.79
CA ASP A 180 22.04 8.59 0.11
C ASP A 180 20.93 7.66 0.65
N ALA A 181 19.69 7.82 0.19
CA ALA A 181 18.60 6.89 0.48
C ALA A 181 17.77 6.62 -0.77
N MET A 182 17.26 5.39 -0.89
CA MET A 182 16.34 5.01 -1.97
C MET A 182 14.98 4.60 -1.39
N VAL A 183 13.90 5.23 -1.85
CA VAL A 183 12.52 4.83 -1.55
C VAL A 183 11.93 4.17 -2.77
N VAL A 184 11.45 2.95 -2.59
CA VAL A 184 10.99 2.09 -3.67
C VAL A 184 9.53 1.73 -3.45
N PHE A 185 8.66 2.17 -4.37
CA PHE A 185 7.24 1.83 -4.39
C PHE A 185 7.00 0.70 -5.39
N SER A 186 6.54 -0.45 -4.89
CA SER A 186 6.05 -1.54 -5.73
C SER A 186 5.11 -2.41 -4.93
N TYR A 187 3.81 -2.26 -5.16
CA TYR A 187 2.79 -3.02 -4.48
C TYR A 187 3.02 -4.54 -4.52
N SER A 188 3.36 -5.10 -5.69
CA SER A 188 3.65 -6.53 -5.81
C SER A 188 4.99 -6.93 -5.20
N GLY A 189 5.98 -6.03 -5.25
CA GLY A 189 7.37 -6.33 -4.93
C GLY A 189 8.07 -7.23 -5.95
N LEU A 190 7.47 -7.42 -7.12
CA LEU A 190 7.92 -8.37 -8.16
C LEU A 190 8.40 -7.69 -9.46
N THR A 191 8.24 -6.37 -9.59
CA THR A 191 8.64 -5.62 -10.80
C THR A 191 10.15 -5.66 -10.97
N LYS A 192 10.64 -6.27 -12.07
CA LYS A 192 12.06 -6.62 -12.24
C LYS A 192 12.98 -5.40 -12.21
N GLU A 193 12.63 -4.34 -12.93
CA GLU A 193 13.42 -3.12 -13.04
C GLU A 193 13.56 -2.44 -11.68
N VAL A 194 12.47 -2.40 -10.92
CA VAL A 194 12.41 -1.83 -9.58
C VAL A 194 13.25 -2.65 -8.59
N VAL A 195 13.10 -3.98 -8.63
CA VAL A 195 13.90 -4.91 -7.83
C VAL A 195 15.39 -4.80 -8.16
N LEU A 196 15.74 -4.67 -9.44
CA LEU A 196 17.12 -4.53 -9.88
C LEU A 196 17.76 -3.24 -9.35
N ALA A 197 17.06 -2.11 -9.41
CA ALA A 197 17.52 -0.85 -8.82
C ALA A 197 17.73 -0.98 -7.31
N ALA A 198 16.78 -1.59 -6.59
CA ALA A 198 16.88 -1.82 -5.15
C ALA A 198 18.06 -2.73 -4.78
N GLN A 199 18.25 -3.84 -5.51
CA GLN A 199 19.38 -4.75 -5.31
C GLN A 199 20.71 -4.06 -5.57
N GLN A 200 20.80 -3.21 -6.59
CA GLN A 200 22.01 -2.46 -6.89
C GLN A 200 22.32 -1.44 -5.79
N ALA A 201 21.32 -0.67 -5.33
CA ALA A 201 21.48 0.25 -4.21
C ALA A 201 21.95 -0.48 -2.92
N ARG A 202 21.38 -1.67 -2.64
CA ARG A 202 21.83 -2.52 -1.53
C ARG A 202 23.28 -2.95 -1.66
N ARG A 203 23.76 -3.32 -2.86
CA ARG A 203 25.18 -3.65 -3.10
C ARG A 203 26.10 -2.47 -2.79
N ASN A 204 25.64 -1.26 -3.05
CA ASN A 204 26.34 -0.01 -2.72
C ASN A 204 26.20 0.39 -1.24
N GLN A 205 25.52 -0.43 -0.43
CA GLN A 205 25.18 -0.15 0.97
C GLN A 205 24.35 1.13 1.15
N THR A 206 23.65 1.57 0.10
CA THR A 206 22.64 2.63 0.19
C THR A 206 21.43 2.08 0.94
N PRO A 207 20.95 2.76 1.99
CA PRO A 207 19.66 2.45 2.61
C PRO A 207 18.53 2.37 1.59
N VAL A 208 17.83 1.24 1.56
CA VAL A 208 16.66 0.99 0.70
C VAL A 208 15.42 0.86 1.58
N ILE A 209 14.48 1.77 1.40
CA ILE A 209 13.16 1.79 2.03
C ILE A 209 12.16 1.25 1.00
N ALA A 210 11.64 0.05 1.22
CA ALA A 210 10.63 -0.53 0.35
C ALA A 210 9.22 -0.29 0.90
N VAL A 211 8.35 0.28 0.08
CA VAL A 211 6.90 0.37 0.29
C VAL A 211 6.25 -0.69 -0.60
N THR A 212 5.85 -1.80 0.01
CA THR A 212 5.38 -3.01 -0.68
C THR A 212 4.51 -3.83 0.27
N ARG A 213 3.80 -4.87 -0.22
CA ARG A 213 2.95 -5.68 0.65
C ARG A 213 3.73 -6.52 1.68
N HIS A 214 2.99 -7.06 2.65
CA HIS A 214 3.51 -7.94 3.69
C HIS A 214 4.06 -9.29 3.19
N GLU A 215 3.60 -9.79 2.03
CA GLU A 215 4.06 -11.07 1.49
C GLU A 215 5.54 -11.06 1.09
N PRO A 216 6.27 -12.17 1.25
CA PRO A 216 7.65 -12.28 0.79
C PRO A 216 7.81 -11.91 -0.69
N SER A 217 8.83 -11.12 -1.01
CA SER A 217 9.13 -10.70 -2.38
C SER A 217 10.61 -10.33 -2.53
N PRO A 218 11.18 -10.39 -3.75
CA PRO A 218 12.56 -9.98 -4.01
C PRO A 218 12.86 -8.53 -3.58
N LEU A 219 11.86 -7.64 -3.65
CA LEU A 219 12.02 -6.27 -3.18
C LEU A 219 12.23 -6.21 -1.66
N ARG A 220 11.47 -6.99 -0.88
CA ARG A 220 11.64 -7.04 0.59
C ARG A 220 13.02 -7.55 0.97
N GLU A 221 13.52 -8.55 0.25
CA GLU A 221 14.88 -9.06 0.46
C GLU A 221 15.94 -8.01 0.14
N ALA A 222 15.72 -7.15 -0.85
CA ALA A 222 16.64 -6.08 -1.22
C ALA A 222 16.59 -4.85 -0.28
N ALA A 223 15.60 -4.75 0.60
CA ALA A 223 15.38 -3.58 1.43
C ALA A 223 16.13 -3.64 2.77
N SER A 224 16.62 -2.48 3.24
CA SER A 224 17.10 -2.33 4.62
C SER A 224 15.99 -1.94 5.59
N CYS A 225 14.90 -1.36 5.09
CA CYS A 225 13.68 -1.04 5.82
C CYS A 225 12.47 -1.37 4.95
N VAL A 226 11.48 -2.07 5.51
CA VAL A 226 10.26 -2.43 4.79
C VAL A 226 9.06 -1.81 5.49
N ILE A 227 8.32 -0.96 4.77
CA ILE A 227 7.01 -0.49 5.17
C ILE A 227 5.99 -1.41 4.51
N ALA A 228 5.52 -2.40 5.28
CA ALA A 228 4.64 -3.46 4.80
C ALA A 228 3.20 -2.96 4.69
N LEU A 229 2.65 -2.99 3.47
CA LEU A 229 1.27 -2.65 3.18
C LEU A 229 0.36 -3.88 3.37
N PRO A 230 -0.89 -3.67 3.83
CA PRO A 230 -1.91 -4.70 3.75
C PRO A 230 -2.24 -5.07 2.30
N PRO A 231 -2.69 -6.31 2.05
CA PRO A 231 -3.10 -6.78 0.74
C PRO A 231 -4.52 -6.29 0.39
N THR A 232 -4.70 -4.97 0.36
CA THR A 232 -5.98 -4.28 0.09
C THR A 232 -6.49 -4.44 -1.33
N GLU A 233 -5.69 -4.99 -2.24
CA GLU A 233 -6.01 -5.13 -3.65
C GLU A 233 -5.39 -6.40 -4.23
N PRO A 234 -6.11 -7.16 -5.08
CA PRO A 234 -5.51 -8.25 -5.84
C PRO A 234 -4.36 -7.78 -6.75
N LEU A 235 -3.45 -8.69 -7.11
CA LEU A 235 -2.41 -8.37 -8.10
C LEU A 235 -2.96 -8.31 -9.53
N LEU A 236 -3.89 -9.21 -9.85
CA LEU A 236 -4.64 -9.20 -11.10
C LEU A 236 -5.92 -8.39 -10.88
N ARG A 237 -6.04 -7.27 -11.58
CA ARG A 237 -7.07 -6.25 -11.39
C ARG A 237 -7.25 -5.42 -12.66
N ILE A 238 -8.38 -4.71 -12.77
CA ILE A 238 -8.66 -3.82 -13.92
C ILE A 238 -7.77 -2.59 -13.88
N GLY A 239 -7.57 -2.03 -12.69
CA GLY A 239 -6.69 -0.89 -12.46
C GLY A 239 -6.22 -0.85 -11.02
N ALA A 240 -5.13 -0.12 -10.75
CA ALA A 240 -4.72 0.14 -9.38
C ALA A 240 -5.55 1.28 -8.80
N VAL A 241 -6.33 1.00 -7.75
CA VAL A 241 -7.17 1.98 -7.07
C VAL A 241 -6.90 1.94 -5.57
N THR A 242 -7.16 0.80 -4.93
CA THR A 242 -7.07 0.69 -3.47
C THR A 242 -5.63 0.68 -2.99
N SER A 243 -4.74 0.00 -3.74
CA SER A 243 -3.30 0.03 -3.43
C SER A 243 -2.73 1.45 -3.48
N MET A 244 -3.20 2.29 -4.42
CA MET A 244 -2.76 3.67 -4.52
C MET A 244 -3.11 4.50 -3.30
N PHE A 245 -4.27 4.29 -2.66
CA PHE A 245 -4.59 4.98 -1.40
C PHE A 245 -3.58 4.65 -0.30
N THR A 246 -3.21 3.38 -0.17
CA THR A 246 -2.24 2.93 0.86
C THR A 246 -0.81 3.39 0.58
N GLU A 247 -0.33 3.28 -0.67
CA GLU A 247 0.99 3.77 -1.07
C GLU A 247 1.08 5.31 -0.90
N THR A 248 0.04 6.04 -1.31
CA THR A 248 -0.04 7.50 -1.16
C THR A 248 -0.11 7.93 0.31
N TYR A 249 -0.81 7.18 1.15
CA TYR A 249 -0.83 7.42 2.59
C TYR A 249 0.59 7.32 3.18
N VAL A 250 1.30 6.23 2.88
CA VAL A 250 2.69 6.06 3.34
C VAL A 250 3.60 7.16 2.80
N ALA A 251 3.52 7.50 1.52
CA ALA A 251 4.28 8.60 0.94
C ALA A 251 4.03 9.94 1.67
N ASN A 252 2.77 10.23 2.01
CA ASN A 252 2.41 11.41 2.78
C ASN A 252 2.96 11.40 4.20
N ILE A 253 2.88 10.27 4.91
CA ILE A 253 3.43 10.16 6.26
C ILE A 253 4.95 10.26 6.25
N LEU A 254 5.63 9.68 5.27
CA LEU A 254 7.08 9.87 5.09
C LEU A 254 7.41 11.34 4.87
N PHE A 255 6.70 12.03 3.98
CA PHE A 255 6.91 13.46 3.74
C PHE A 255 6.66 14.32 4.99
N LEU A 256 5.50 14.17 5.63
CA LEU A 256 5.13 14.91 6.84
C LEU A 256 6.12 14.63 7.98
N GLY A 257 6.49 13.37 8.14
CA GLY A 257 7.52 12.92 9.05
C GLY A 257 8.84 13.63 8.77
N VAL A 258 9.32 13.65 7.52
CA VAL A 258 10.57 14.32 7.15
C VAL A 258 10.54 15.82 7.51
N VAL A 259 9.45 16.54 7.22
CA VAL A 259 9.40 18.01 7.41
C VAL A 259 8.99 18.47 8.82
N GLN A 260 8.43 17.61 9.68
CA GLN A 260 7.92 17.98 11.01
C GLN A 260 8.93 18.77 11.88
N GLY A 261 10.22 18.48 11.77
CA GLY A 261 11.29 19.20 12.50
C GLY A 261 11.79 20.49 11.83
N GLU A 262 11.41 20.74 10.58
CA GLU A 262 11.89 21.87 9.76
C GLU A 262 10.73 22.68 9.16
N ILE A 263 9.55 22.72 9.81
CA ILE A 263 8.33 23.33 9.25
C ILE A 263 8.57 24.78 8.79
N LYS A 264 9.21 25.62 9.61
CA LYS A 264 9.48 27.02 9.27
C LYS A 264 10.34 27.16 8.00
N LYS A 265 11.41 26.36 7.91
CA LYS A 265 12.31 26.32 6.74
C LYS A 265 11.58 25.78 5.50
N THR A 266 10.78 24.74 5.68
CA THR A 266 9.93 24.16 4.62
C THR A 266 8.94 25.18 4.08
N GLU A 267 8.26 25.95 4.94
CA GLU A 267 7.35 27.02 4.54
C GLU A 267 8.06 28.14 3.78
N GLN A 268 9.25 28.53 4.21
CA GLN A 268 10.08 29.52 3.50
C GLN A 268 10.45 29.03 2.10
N ASN A 269 10.95 27.80 1.97
CA ASN A 269 11.30 27.17 0.69
C ASN A 269 10.07 27.05 -0.22
N TYR A 270 8.93 26.65 0.34
CA TYR A 270 7.67 26.56 -0.39
C TYR A 270 7.22 27.93 -0.92
N ARG A 271 7.30 28.99 -0.11
CA ARG A 271 6.92 30.35 -0.52
C ARG A 271 7.84 30.84 -1.65
N ALA A 272 9.14 30.65 -1.53
CA ALA A 272 10.11 31.05 -2.55
C ALA A 272 9.86 30.32 -3.89
N THR A 273 9.74 28.99 -3.86
CA THR A 273 9.44 28.20 -5.07
C THR A 273 8.05 28.48 -5.64
N SER A 274 7.06 28.75 -4.78
CA SER A 274 5.71 29.14 -5.22
C SER A 274 5.68 30.52 -5.85
N GLN A 275 6.52 31.46 -5.40
CA GLN A 275 6.63 32.78 -6.00
C GLN A 275 7.20 32.66 -7.42
N LEU A 276 8.29 31.91 -7.59
CA LEU A 276 8.89 31.64 -8.90
C LEU A 276 7.91 30.95 -9.85
N THR A 277 7.28 29.86 -9.41
CA THR A 277 6.31 29.12 -10.25
C THR A 277 5.01 29.89 -10.49
N SER A 278 4.74 30.97 -9.75
CA SER A 278 3.59 31.84 -10.02
C SER A 278 3.71 32.60 -11.34
N GLU A 279 4.92 32.72 -11.87
CA GLU A 279 5.20 33.33 -13.19
C GLU A 279 4.74 32.44 -14.34
N LEU A 280 4.62 31.12 -14.11
CA LEU A 280 4.06 30.17 -15.06
C LEU A 280 2.53 30.26 -15.20
N LYS A 281 1.86 31.03 -14.32
CA LYS A 281 0.41 31.21 -14.34
C LYS A 281 0.04 32.44 -15.17
N ILE A 282 -0.83 32.25 -16.15
CA ILE A 282 -1.45 33.36 -16.89
C ILE A 282 -2.33 34.15 -15.91
N ARG A 283 -1.96 35.40 -15.64
CA ARG A 283 -2.76 36.33 -14.82
C ARG A 283 -3.58 37.22 -15.75
N GLY A 284 -4.89 37.02 -15.76
CA GLY A 284 -5.85 37.92 -16.42
C GLY A 284 -7.00 38.25 -15.47
N GLU A 285 -7.53 39.47 -15.52
CA GLU A 285 -8.62 39.93 -14.63
C GLU A 285 -9.88 39.05 -14.69
N LYS A 286 -10.08 38.30 -15.79
CA LYS A 286 -11.15 37.31 -15.96
C LYS A 286 -10.95 36.01 -15.16
N TYR A 287 -9.73 35.70 -14.71
CA TYR A 287 -9.35 34.42 -14.10
C TYR A 287 -8.87 34.55 -12.64
N VAL A 288 -8.73 35.78 -12.13
CA VAL A 288 -8.45 36.03 -10.71
C VAL A 288 -9.75 35.88 -9.93
N ASN A 289 -9.84 34.82 -9.13
CA ASN A 289 -10.97 34.55 -8.26
C ASN A 289 -11.11 35.67 -7.20
N ARG A 290 -11.99 36.66 -7.42
CA ARG A 290 -12.21 37.83 -6.53
C ARG A 290 -12.41 37.46 -5.05
N ARG A 291 -12.87 36.24 -4.75
CA ARG A 291 -13.20 35.78 -3.39
C ARG A 291 -12.00 35.67 -2.43
N LEU A 292 -10.77 35.56 -2.92
CA LEU A 292 -9.58 35.50 -2.04
C LEU A 292 -9.14 36.88 -1.52
N ASN A 293 -9.36 37.95 -2.29
CA ASN A 293 -9.00 39.31 -1.86
C ASN A 293 -10.04 39.94 -0.91
N ASP A 294 -11.31 39.54 -1.00
CA ASP A 294 -12.36 40.10 -0.15
C ASP A 294 -12.29 39.62 1.32
N ARG A 295 -11.74 38.41 1.56
CA ARG A 295 -11.52 37.92 2.93
C ARG A 295 -10.34 38.59 3.62
N ALA A 296 -9.25 38.86 2.91
CA ALA A 296 -8.10 39.58 3.45
C ALA A 296 -8.41 41.06 3.77
N LYS A 297 -9.29 41.70 2.99
CA LYS A 297 -9.76 43.06 3.29
C LYS A 297 -10.71 43.13 4.48
N LYS A 298 -11.57 42.12 4.68
CA LYS A 298 -12.49 42.08 5.83
C LYS A 298 -11.81 41.74 7.17
N SER A 299 -10.72 40.95 7.16
CA SER A 299 -9.96 40.66 8.39
C SER A 299 -9.04 41.80 8.86
N GLY A 300 -8.67 42.73 7.96
CA GLY A 300 -7.84 43.90 8.30
C GLY A 300 -8.61 45.14 8.76
N GLN A 301 -9.94 45.16 8.64
CA GLN A 301 -10.78 46.31 9.04
C GLN A 301 -11.32 46.22 10.48
N HIS A 302 -11.12 45.11 11.19
CA HIS A 302 -11.63 44.92 12.56
C HIS A 302 -10.62 45.14 13.69
N THR A 303 -9.35 45.46 13.41
CA THR A 303 -8.31 45.65 14.45
C THR A 303 -7.96 47.11 14.77
N HIS A 304 -8.68 48.11 14.24
CA HIS A 304 -8.39 49.53 14.50
C HIS A 304 -9.61 50.37 14.94
N ARG A 305 -10.47 49.81 15.80
CA ARG A 305 -11.42 50.62 16.58
C ARG A 305 -11.60 50.00 17.97
N HIS A 306 -10.72 50.33 18.90
CA HIS A 306 -10.97 50.47 20.34
C HIS A 306 -9.63 50.62 21.06
N ASN A 307 -9.11 51.84 21.06
CA ASN A 307 -8.37 52.39 22.21
C ASN A 307 -8.27 53.89 21.99
N ASP A 308 -9.30 54.61 22.42
CA ASP A 308 -9.24 56.01 22.85
C ASP A 308 -10.54 56.31 23.62
N ASN A 309 -10.37 56.87 24.82
CA ASN A 309 -11.36 57.31 25.83
C ASN A 309 -11.84 56.28 26.87
N ALA A 310 -11.06 56.11 27.94
CA ALA A 310 -11.41 56.49 29.33
C ALA A 310 -10.32 56.03 30.30
#